data_AF-X1NHV1-F1
#
_entry.id   AF-X1NHV1-F1
#
_cell.length_a   1.000
_cell.length_b   1.000
_cell.length_c   1.000
_cell.angle_alpha   90.00
_cell.angle_beta   90.00
_cell.angle_gamma   90.00
#
_symmetry.space_group_name_H-M   'P 1'
#
loop_
_entity.id
_entity.type
_entity.pdbx_description
1 polymer ?
#
loop_
_entity_poly.entity_id
_entity_poly.type
_entity_poly.pdbx_seq_one_letter_code
_entity_poly.pdbx_strand_id
1 'polypeptide(L)'
;SSKLSDMSQRLENAQYRHIAEEISGSYDKTKSITAVEEIIDKHKFRLVKEILSPRVLSPLVMAWYLILKEFEIRNLRLIVKAIADGVPTEEIKMYLAF
;
A
#
# COMPACT_ATOMS: atom_id res chain seq x y z
N SER A 1 4.97 -16.29 -24.04
CA SER A 1 4.08 -16.06 -22.87
C SER A 1 4.97 -15.95 -21.66
N SER A 2 5.30 -14.73 -21.23
CA SER A 2 6.20 -14.49 -20.09
C SER A 2 5.47 -14.81 -18.79
N LYS A 3 5.92 -15.83 -18.05
CA LYS A 3 5.32 -16.20 -16.78
C LYS A 3 5.76 -15.20 -15.71
N LEU A 4 4.89 -14.90 -14.74
CA LEU A 4 5.25 -14.04 -13.60
C LEU A 4 6.50 -14.55 -12.85
N SER A 5 6.73 -15.86 -12.84
CA SER A 5 7.94 -16.50 -12.31
C SER A 5 9.24 -15.93 -12.90
N ASP A 6 9.20 -15.47 -14.14
CA ASP A 6 10.38 -15.01 -14.88
C ASP A 6 10.67 -13.53 -14.54
N MET A 7 9.73 -12.82 -13.91
CA MET A 7 9.89 -11.41 -13.52
C MET A 7 10.88 -11.25 -12.36
N SER A 8 10.86 -12.16 -11.38
CA SER A 8 11.81 -12.13 -10.25
C SER A 8 13.26 -12.33 -10.70
N GLN A 9 13.48 -13.08 -11.78
CA GLN A 9 14.81 -13.29 -12.35
C GLN A 9 15.31 -12.08 -13.15
N ARG A 10 14.39 -11.29 -13.73
CA ARG A 10 14.71 -10.10 -14.53
C ARG A 10 14.89 -8.83 -13.69
N LEU A 11 14.40 -8.82 -12.46
CA LEU A 11 14.63 -7.74 -11.50
C LEU A 11 16.01 -7.96 -10.84
N GLU A 12 17.06 -7.48 -11.51
CA GLU A 12 18.47 -7.59 -11.06
C GLU A 12 18.74 -6.84 -9.73
N ASN A 13 17.88 -5.89 -9.36
CA ASN A 13 17.97 -5.19 -8.08
C ASN A 13 17.41 -6.04 -6.94
N ALA A 14 18.26 -6.42 -5.98
CA ALA A 14 17.90 -7.22 -4.80
C ALA A 14 16.69 -6.65 -4.02
N GLN A 15 16.50 -5.33 -4.05
CA GLN A 15 15.38 -4.65 -3.37
C GLN A 15 14.01 -5.03 -3.94
N TYR A 16 13.90 -5.25 -5.26
CA TYR A 16 12.62 -5.56 -5.90
C TYR A 16 12.39 -7.05 -6.10
N ARG A 17 13.45 -7.86 -6.02
CA ARG A 17 13.38 -9.31 -6.17
C ARG A 17 12.49 -9.97 -5.12
N HIS A 18 12.61 -9.57 -3.85
CA HIS A 18 11.77 -10.09 -2.76
C HIS A 18 10.27 -9.81 -3.01
N ILE A 19 9.93 -8.62 -3.52
CA ILE A 19 8.54 -8.25 -3.82
C ILE A 19 8.03 -9.07 -5.01
N ALA A 20 8.86 -9.28 -6.03
CA ALA A 20 8.48 -10.06 -7.20
C ALA A 20 8.21 -11.54 -6.85
N GLU A 21 8.97 -12.09 -5.91
CA GLU A 21 8.74 -13.43 -5.34
C GLU A 21 7.42 -13.47 -4.54
N GLU A 22 7.15 -12.45 -3.73
CA GLU A 22 5.89 -12.31 -2.98
C GLU A 22 4.66 -12.18 -3.91
N ILE A 23 4.77 -11.35 -4.96
CA ILE A 23 3.75 -11.18 -6.00
C ILE A 23 3.49 -12.50 -6.73
N SER A 24 4.56 -13.19 -7.15
CA SER A 24 4.44 -14.46 -7.88
C SER A 24 3.77 -15.53 -7.02
N GLY A 25 4.15 -15.64 -5.75
CA GLY A 25 3.55 -16.58 -4.80
C GLY A 25 2.10 -16.27 -4.46
N SER A 26 1.74 -14.99 -4.30
CA SER A 26 0.38 -14.55 -4.01
C SER A 26 -0.55 -14.75 -5.21
N TYR A 27 -0.10 -14.36 -6.41
CA TYR A 27 -0.86 -14.53 -7.64
C TYR A 27 -1.05 -16.00 -7.99
N ASP A 28 -0.06 -16.88 -7.75
CA ASP A 28 -0.23 -18.29 -8.08
C ASP A 28 -1.29 -18.97 -7.18
N LYS A 29 -1.40 -18.54 -5.92
CA LYS A 29 -2.40 -19.04 -4.95
C LYS A 29 -3.80 -18.47 -5.17
N THR A 30 -3.90 -17.18 -5.45
CA THR A 30 -5.19 -16.47 -5.51
C THR A 30 -5.73 -16.33 -6.93
N LYS A 31 -4.86 -16.40 -7.94
CA LYS A 31 -5.13 -16.03 -9.35
C LYS A 31 -5.77 -14.65 -9.51
N SER A 32 -5.60 -13.79 -8.51
CA SER A 32 -6.26 -12.48 -8.44
C SER A 32 -5.24 -11.36 -8.64
N ILE A 33 -5.57 -10.42 -9.53
CA ILE A 33 -4.76 -9.22 -9.74
C ILE A 33 -4.82 -8.27 -8.54
N THR A 34 -5.92 -8.28 -7.79
CA THR A 34 -6.10 -7.43 -6.60
C THR A 34 -5.04 -7.74 -5.53
N ALA A 35 -4.67 -9.01 -5.37
CA ALA A 35 -3.62 -9.41 -4.44
C ALA A 35 -2.23 -8.88 -4.86
N VAL A 36 -2.01 -8.66 -6.17
CA VAL A 36 -0.79 -8.06 -6.69
C VAL A 36 -0.77 -6.56 -6.42
N GLU A 37 -1.89 -5.87 -6.65
CA GLU A 37 -2.04 -4.44 -6.36
C GLU A 37 -1.80 -4.13 -4.89
N GLU A 38 -2.39 -4.93 -3.99
CA GLU A 38 -2.22 -4.77 -2.54
C GLU A 38 -0.74 -4.88 -2.10
N ILE A 39 -0.01 -5.86 -2.64
CA ILE A 39 1.42 -6.05 -2.33
C ILE A 39 2.25 -4.85 -2.82
N ILE A 40 1.96 -4.36 -4.03
CA ILE A 40 2.66 -3.21 -4.61
C ILE A 40 2.39 -1.94 -3.80
N ASP A 41 1.13 -1.67 -3.44
CA ASP A 41 0.76 -0.48 -2.69
C ASP A 41 1.34 -0.49 -1.28
N LYS A 42 1.31 -1.64 -0.61
CA LYS A 42 1.97 -1.82 0.69
C LYS A 42 3.48 -1.59 0.62
N HIS A 43 4.14 -2.06 -0.45
CA HIS A 43 5.56 -1.83 -0.63
C HIS A 43 5.88 -0.36 -0.92
N LYS A 44 5.13 0.30 -1.80
CA LYS A 44 5.28 1.74 -2.09
C LYS A 44 5.08 2.57 -0.84
N PHE A 45 4.05 2.28 -0.04
CA PHE A 45 3.82 2.97 1.22
C PHE A 45 4.99 2.79 2.20
N ARG A 46 5.55 1.59 2.30
CA ARG A 46 6.72 1.30 3.13
C ARG A 46 7.95 2.08 2.69
N LEU A 47 8.26 2.10 1.39
CA LEU A 47 9.38 2.87 0.85
C LEU A 47 9.22 4.37 1.12
N VAL A 48 8.03 4.91 0.86
CA VAL A 48 7.73 6.32 1.15
C VAL A 48 7.90 6.59 2.65
N LYS A 49 7.39 5.70 3.50
CA LYS A 49 7.59 5.79 4.95
C LYS A 49 9.07 5.71 5.32
N GLU A 50 9.87 4.83 4.75
CA GLU A 50 11.31 4.72 5.06
C GLU A 50 12.10 5.95 4.60
N ILE A 51 11.77 6.52 3.43
CA ILE A 51 12.39 7.73 2.90
C ILE A 51 12.00 8.96 3.73
N LEU A 52 10.75 9.02 4.20
CA LEU A 52 10.18 10.18 4.89
C LEU A 52 10.19 10.07 6.43
N SER A 53 10.41 8.88 6.98
CA SER A 53 10.62 8.60 8.40
C SER A 53 11.93 9.25 8.87
N PRO A 54 11.98 9.82 10.08
CA PRO A 54 12.83 10.97 10.34
C PRO A 54 14.33 10.63 10.33
N ARG A 55 15.08 11.31 9.44
CA ARG A 55 16.32 11.96 9.86
C ARG A 55 15.91 13.24 10.58
N VAL A 56 16.09 13.27 11.89
CA VAL A 56 15.65 14.34 12.80
C VAL A 56 16.03 15.71 12.22
N LEU A 57 15.08 16.67 12.19
CA LEU A 57 15.21 18.06 11.69
C LEU A 57 15.17 18.30 10.17
N SER A 58 14.83 17.30 9.34
CA SER A 58 14.60 17.55 7.91
C SER A 58 13.19 18.13 7.62
N PRO A 59 13.03 19.09 6.69
CA PRO A 59 11.73 19.54 6.18
C PRO A 59 10.82 18.40 5.69
N LEU A 60 11.41 17.25 5.34
CA LEU A 60 10.69 16.03 4.96
C LEU A 60 9.78 15.48 6.07
N VAL A 61 10.08 15.75 7.34
CA VAL A 61 9.22 15.38 8.47
C VAL A 61 7.89 16.14 8.43
N MET A 62 7.91 17.41 8.03
CA MET A 62 6.69 18.19 7.85
C MET A 62 5.86 17.67 6.68
N ALA A 63 6.52 17.32 5.56
CA ALA A 63 5.84 16.70 4.42
C ALA A 63 5.20 15.35 4.80
N TRP A 64 5.92 14.52 5.56
CA TRP A 64 5.38 13.26 6.09
C TRP A 64 4.17 13.48 7.00
N TYR A 65 4.26 14.46 7.91
CA TYR A 65 3.16 14.83 8.78
C TYR A 65 1.91 15.26 8.00
N LEU A 66 2.07 16.08 6.95
CA LEU A 66 0.96 16.51 6.10
C LEU A 66 0.34 15.32 5.35
N ILE A 67 1.14 14.38 4.86
CA ILE A 67 0.66 13.16 4.21
C ILE A 67 -0.19 12.33 5.21
N LEU A 68 0.29 12.14 6.43
CA LEU A 68 -0.46 11.44 7.48
C LEU A 68 -1.80 12.14 7.79
N LYS A 69 -1.80 13.48 7.86
CA LYS A 69 -3.03 14.25 8.07
C LYS A 69 -4.01 14.17 6.92
N GLU A 70 -3.55 14.13 5.68
CA GLU A 70 -4.42 13.91 4.52
C GLU A 70 -5.10 12.53 4.58
N PHE A 71 -4.36 11.48 4.99
CA PHE A 71 -4.95 10.14 5.20
C PHE A 71 -6.00 10.14 6.31
N GLU A 72 -5.72 10.76 7.47
CA GLU A 72 -6.69 10.91 8.55
C GLU A 72 -7.98 11.61 8.08
N ILE A 73 -7.87 12.71 7.33
CA ILE A 73 -9.01 13.48 6.83
C ILE A 73 -9.83 12.66 5.82
N ARG A 74 -9.17 11.92 4.93
CA ARG A 74 -9.86 11.03 3.97
C ARG A 74 -10.63 9.93 4.68
N ASN A 75 -10.03 9.29 5.67
CA ASN A 75 -10.68 8.25 6.47
C ASN A 75 -11.88 8.80 7.23
N LEU A 76 -11.74 9.95 7.90
CA LEU A 76 -12.86 10.61 8.59
C LEU A 76 -14.00 10.96 7.62
N ARG A 77 -13.68 11.51 6.44
CA ARG A 77 -14.69 11.82 5.41
C ARG A 77 -15.42 10.57 4.95
N LEU A 78 -14.70 9.47 4.73
CA LEU A 78 -15.28 8.19 4.33
C LEU A 78 -16.21 7.64 5.40
N ILE A 79 -15.78 7.65 6.68
CA ILE A 79 -16.59 7.19 7.81
C ILE A 79 -17.88 8.00 7.91
N VAL A 80 -17.79 9.33 7.90
CA VAL A 80 -18.97 10.21 8.01
C VAL A 80 -19.94 9.96 6.87
N LYS A 81 -19.44 9.82 5.64
CA LYS A 81 -20.28 9.53 4.47
C LYS A 81 -20.95 8.16 4.57
N ALA A 82 -20.19 7.13 4.94
CA ALA A 82 -20.70 5.77 5.04
C ALA A 82 -21.76 5.63 6.16
N ILE A 83 -21.60 6.34 7.28
CA ILE A 83 -22.63 6.44 8.33
C ILE A 83 -23.90 7.12 7.78
N ALA A 84 -23.75 8.22 7.03
CA ALA A 84 -24.88 8.91 6.43
C ALA A 84 -25.62 8.05 5.39
N ASP A 85 -24.88 7.20 4.66
CA ASP A 85 -25.39 6.28 3.65
C ASP A 85 -25.92 4.95 4.26
N GLY A 86 -25.82 4.76 5.59
CA GLY A 86 -26.34 3.59 6.30
C GLY A 86 -25.50 2.31 6.13
N VAL A 87 -24.23 2.43 5.74
CA VAL A 87 -23.32 1.29 5.54
C VAL A 87 -22.94 0.64 6.87
N PRO A 88 -22.97 -0.70 7.00
CA PRO A 88 -22.52 -1.40 8.19
C PRO A 88 -21.08 -1.06 8.58
N THR A 89 -20.82 -0.88 9.87
CA THR A 89 -19.50 -0.46 10.38
C THR A 89 -18.37 -1.44 10.08
N GLU A 90 -18.72 -2.72 9.89
CA GLU A 90 -17.83 -3.82 9.54
C GLU A 90 -17.27 -3.65 8.12
N GLU A 91 -18.08 -3.15 7.18
CA GLU A 91 -17.69 -2.92 5.79
C GLU A 91 -16.81 -1.67 5.68
N ILE A 92 -17.10 -0.62 6.47
CA ILE A 92 -16.34 0.65 6.47
C ILE A 92 -14.85 0.42 6.74
N LYS A 93 -14.52 -0.52 7.65
CA LYS A 93 -13.13 -0.83 8.02
C LYS A 93 -12.28 -1.31 6.85
N MET A 94 -12.89 -1.99 5.87
CA MET A 94 -12.19 -2.49 4.68
C MET A 94 -11.77 -1.37 3.71
N TYR A 95 -12.35 -0.17 3.83
CA TYR A 95 -12.11 0.96 2.95
C TYR A 95 -11.27 2.07 3.58
N LEU A 96 -10.92 1.95 4.87
CA LEU A 96 -10.03 2.91 5.51
C LEU A 96 -8.64 2.78 4.90
N ALA A 97 -8.07 3.91 4.48
CA ALA A 97 -6.71 3.97 3.99
C ALA A 97 -5.76 3.86 5.18
N PHE A 98 -5.20 2.67 5.41
CA PHE A 98 -3.92 2.43 6.10
C PHE A 98 -3.39 1.02 5.81
#